data_AF-A0A397UXN2-F1
#
_entry.id   AF-A0A397UXN2-F1
#
_cell.length_a   1.000
_cell.length_b   1.000
_cell.length_c   1.000
_cell.angle_alpha   90.00
_cell.angle_beta   90.00
_cell.angle_gamma   90.00
#
_symmetry.space_group_name_H-M   'P 1'
#
loop_
_entity.id
_entity.type
_entity.pdbx_description
1 polymer ?
#
loop_
_entity_poly.entity_id
_entity_poly.type
_entity_poly.pdbx_seq_one_letter_code
_entity_poly.pdbx_strand_id
1 'polypeptide(L)'
;MSSRGQDSEDESHGGSQVTNIHKKRKKLNKSNQIKSNEANESINDNVMFDVPRDDQNSRISLTPSEYEMTSSLQTEVNKQLHVTGEMEIDGQKNKQSEIDETEVEELKNEQMSYSVRNLKDSFDEEEWHYGQILEALKNEELLCKLITHKLYTIPTRHEMPKAIQFKFKHQDKNFFRTFTRNTKIMPAHQIEFKTMNDKAIQNYKGKHSIIVTNREIKDQINNKVRQKLAIQHITNSRFKKNPQEITKVLNYCIGFMKLSEGLQGDIVWKSVNKAIQNTLLPFPEKSEDIPEDVREVFFFEIPIKNRANLRSILAALRKVYTFAQLPDEYFTELEPLPDNPWDIRKEVKDLFPIIDRKDLRKVYGYKQQLAEYYKWEGDLPESYFRLPEKKILLPLTPQELNHKYRAMFPIDLTRSNKSIKEISDMLRETYFFKFIPNDFFIQKPRLSRDVKRINTQSKYNFPIEDKKEAIRFIEEILAGYNFTIPLLSDIMTINPIEKPELPPLYYFHQIPDTWVEIQKKSKPIRRSRRELKGNEDRYARQP
;
A
#
# COMPACT_ATOMS: atom_id res chain seq x y z
N MET A 1 4.92 47.73 53.54
CA MET A 1 5.29 47.58 54.96
C MET A 1 5.39 46.09 55.26
N SER A 2 6.46 45.66 55.94
CA SER A 2 6.87 44.28 56.33
C SER A 2 7.19 43.33 55.16
N SER A 3 8.43 42.96 54.82
CA SER A 3 9.70 42.70 55.54
C SER A 3 9.74 41.39 56.35
N ARG A 4 10.35 40.35 55.75
CA ARG A 4 11.06 39.18 56.32
C ARG A 4 11.56 38.37 55.09
N GLY A 5 12.83 38.13 54.78
CA GLY A 5 14.06 38.15 55.56
C GLY A 5 14.37 36.75 56.08
N GLN A 6 15.20 35.97 55.36
CA GLN A 6 16.41 35.32 55.88
C GLN A 6 17.11 34.42 54.85
N ASP A 7 18.43 34.60 54.83
CA ASP A 7 19.48 33.96 54.06
C ASP A 7 19.86 32.56 54.60
N SER A 8 20.53 31.76 53.76
CA SER A 8 21.66 30.92 54.17
C SER A 8 22.50 30.48 52.97
N GLU A 9 23.75 30.92 52.96
CA GLU A 9 24.90 30.39 52.21
C GLU A 9 25.21 28.95 52.66
N ASP A 10 25.74 28.10 51.78
CA ASP A 10 27.09 27.53 51.96
C ASP A 10 27.55 26.60 50.83
N GLU A 11 28.87 26.57 50.73
CA GLU A 11 29.76 26.09 49.68
C GLU A 11 29.87 24.55 49.55
N SER A 12 30.31 24.07 48.39
CA SER A 12 31.16 22.86 48.29
C SER A 12 31.76 22.70 46.88
N HIS A 13 33.03 23.08 46.77
CA HIS A 13 33.94 22.80 45.66
C HIS A 13 34.21 21.29 45.48
N GLY A 14 34.41 20.86 44.23
CA GLY A 14 34.87 19.51 43.89
C GLY A 14 35.68 19.48 42.60
N GLY A 15 36.87 20.08 42.62
CA GLY A 15 37.88 19.91 41.59
C GLY A 15 38.76 18.69 41.88
N SER A 16 39.16 17.97 40.83
CA SER A 16 40.38 17.15 40.85
C SER A 16 40.94 17.03 39.43
N GLN A 17 42.02 17.78 39.21
CA GLN A 17 43.08 17.42 38.27
C GLN A 17 43.99 16.36 38.91
N VAL A 18 44.81 15.69 38.08
CA VAL A 18 46.16 15.11 38.32
C VAL A 18 46.30 13.88 37.41
N THR A 19 47.35 13.59 36.63
CA THR A 19 48.58 14.25 36.17
C THR A 19 49.16 13.43 35.00
N ASN A 20 49.96 14.10 34.18
CA ASN A 20 50.89 13.60 33.15
C ASN A 20 51.77 12.40 33.51
N ILE A 21 52.08 11.55 32.52
CA ILE A 21 53.43 10.95 32.34
C ILE A 21 53.85 10.97 30.86
N HIS A 22 55.01 11.59 30.62
CA HIS A 22 55.81 11.62 29.39
C HIS A 22 56.68 10.37 29.18
N LYS A 23 56.96 9.99 27.91
CA LYS A 23 58.30 9.68 27.33
C LYS A 23 58.13 9.14 25.88
N LYS A 24 58.52 9.90 24.85
CA LYS A 24 59.85 10.04 24.19
C LYS A 24 60.26 8.89 23.21
N ARG A 25 60.34 9.29 21.94
CA ARG A 25 61.36 8.99 20.88
C ARG A 25 61.52 7.56 20.35
N LYS A 26 61.38 7.43 19.01
CA LYS A 26 62.53 7.25 18.09
C LYS A 26 62.16 7.49 16.61
N LYS A 27 62.95 8.35 15.95
CA LYS A 27 63.12 8.44 14.49
C LYS A 27 63.93 7.22 14.01
N LEU A 28 63.66 6.71 12.81
CA LEU A 28 64.70 6.24 11.91
C LEU A 28 64.27 6.38 10.44
N ASN A 29 65.03 7.19 9.70
CA ASN A 29 65.12 7.17 8.24
C ASN A 29 65.91 5.93 7.80
N LYS A 30 65.56 5.29 6.68
CA LYS A 30 66.54 5.02 5.61
C LYS A 30 65.88 4.58 4.31
N SER A 31 66.20 5.36 3.28
CA SER A 31 66.17 5.05 1.85
C SER A 31 66.83 3.71 1.54
N ASN A 32 66.32 3.00 0.53
CA ASN A 32 67.16 2.41 -0.51
C ASN A 32 66.40 2.38 -1.83
N GLN A 33 66.95 3.08 -2.82
CA GLN A 33 66.73 2.86 -4.24
C GLN A 33 67.25 1.46 -4.61
N ILE A 34 66.43 0.66 -5.30
CA ILE A 34 66.92 -0.38 -6.21
C ILE A 34 66.14 -0.22 -7.52
N LYS A 35 66.88 0.13 -8.58
CA LYS A 35 66.46 -0.05 -9.96
C LYS A 35 66.55 -1.53 -10.29
N SER A 36 65.52 -2.07 -10.91
CA SER A 36 65.64 -3.21 -11.82
C SER A 36 64.60 -3.06 -12.92
N ASN A 37 65.09 -2.79 -14.12
CA ASN A 37 64.38 -3.09 -15.36
C ASN A 37 64.26 -4.61 -15.45
N GLU A 38 63.07 -5.14 -15.70
CA GLU A 38 62.89 -6.32 -16.55
C GLU A 38 61.42 -6.47 -16.94
N ALA A 39 61.23 -6.95 -18.17
CA ALA A 39 59.98 -7.06 -18.87
C ALA A 39 59.18 -8.32 -18.46
N ASN A 40 57.92 -8.31 -18.88
CA ASN A 40 57.03 -9.42 -19.18
C ASN A 40 55.96 -9.85 -18.16
N GLU A 41 54.82 -10.12 -18.80
CA GLU A 41 53.79 -11.11 -18.49
C GLU A 41 52.56 -10.71 -17.67
N SER A 42 51.42 -10.96 -18.33
CA SER A 42 50.04 -10.77 -17.92
C SER A 42 49.73 -11.48 -16.61
N ILE A 43 49.27 -10.72 -15.63
CA ILE A 43 48.87 -11.18 -14.31
C ILE A 43 47.56 -11.98 -14.45
N ASN A 44 47.65 -13.25 -14.08
CA ASN A 44 46.54 -14.19 -13.95
C ASN A 44 46.42 -14.47 -12.45
N ASP A 45 45.45 -13.83 -11.79
CA ASP A 45 45.28 -13.94 -10.33
C ASP A 45 44.90 -15.36 -9.91
N ASN A 46 45.85 -16.03 -9.26
CA ASN A 46 45.66 -17.29 -8.55
C ASN A 46 46.41 -17.19 -7.21
N VAL A 47 45.82 -16.51 -6.24
CA VAL A 47 46.26 -16.60 -4.84
C VAL A 47 45.63 -17.85 -4.22
N MET A 48 46.49 -18.81 -3.89
CA MET A 48 46.17 -20.07 -3.22
C MET A 48 46.43 -19.88 -1.72
N PHE A 49 45.39 -20.01 -0.89
CA PHE A 49 45.52 -20.03 0.57
C PHE A 49 45.43 -21.47 1.07
N ASP A 50 46.47 -21.91 1.78
CA ASP A 50 46.49 -23.10 2.63
C ASP A 50 46.10 -22.70 4.06
N VAL A 51 44.97 -23.18 4.60
CA VAL A 51 44.68 -23.19 6.05
C VAL A 51 43.56 -24.21 6.39
N PRO A 52 43.35 -24.63 7.66
CA PRO A 52 43.35 -26.03 8.09
C PRO A 52 41.94 -26.59 8.35
N ARG A 53 41.89 -27.91 8.54
CA ARG A 53 40.68 -28.66 8.92
C ARG A 53 40.27 -28.37 10.36
N ASP A 54 39.02 -27.95 10.55
CA ASP A 54 38.31 -28.11 11.81
C ASP A 54 36.96 -28.82 11.56
N ASP A 55 36.82 -29.98 12.19
CA ASP A 55 35.56 -30.70 12.40
C ASP A 55 34.77 -29.99 13.49
N GLN A 56 33.51 -29.60 13.25
CA GLN A 56 32.44 -29.66 14.28
C GLN A 56 31.04 -29.73 13.65
N ASN A 57 30.38 -30.87 13.87
CA ASN A 57 28.93 -31.02 13.85
C ASN A 57 28.40 -30.69 15.25
N SER A 58 27.61 -29.63 15.41
CA SER A 58 26.70 -29.53 16.56
C SER A 58 25.34 -28.99 16.11
N ARG A 59 24.32 -29.71 16.56
CA ARG A 59 22.91 -29.59 16.18
C ARG A 59 22.22 -28.99 17.40
N ILE A 60 21.84 -27.72 17.34
CA ILE A 60 21.07 -27.06 18.41
C ILE A 60 19.63 -26.89 17.93
N SER A 61 18.72 -27.60 18.61
CA SER A 61 17.28 -27.41 18.56
C SER A 61 16.90 -26.28 19.52
N LEU A 62 16.24 -25.23 19.02
CA LEU A 62 15.62 -24.19 19.84
C LEU A 62 14.10 -24.36 19.83
N THR A 63 13.53 -24.48 21.02
CA THR A 63 12.10 -24.34 21.31
C THR A 63 11.73 -22.85 21.42
N PRO A 64 10.49 -22.45 21.09
CA PRO A 64 10.04 -21.06 21.24
C PRO A 64 9.61 -20.81 22.69
N SER A 65 10.16 -19.80 23.35
CA SER A 65 9.67 -19.28 24.63
C SER A 65 8.64 -18.18 24.41
N GLU A 66 7.50 -18.36 25.06
CA GLU A 66 6.40 -17.42 25.24
C GLU A 66 6.85 -16.13 25.92
N TYR A 67 6.30 -14.99 25.48
CA TYR A 67 6.18 -13.78 26.29
C TYR A 67 4.80 -13.16 26.04
N GLU A 68 3.92 -13.38 27.01
CA GLU A 68 2.73 -12.57 27.30
C GLU A 68 3.04 -11.60 28.46
N MET A 69 2.12 -10.65 28.68
CA MET A 69 2.03 -9.62 29.74
C MET A 69 2.70 -8.28 29.36
N THR A 70 2.05 -7.11 29.43
CA THR A 70 0.88 -6.62 30.20
C THR A 70 0.38 -5.31 29.56
N SER A 71 -0.93 -5.02 29.64
CA SER A 71 -1.48 -3.69 29.98
C SER A 71 -3.01 -3.72 29.93
N SER A 72 -3.64 -3.62 31.10
CA SER A 72 -5.09 -3.53 31.29
C SER A 72 -5.44 -2.31 32.16
N LEU A 73 -6.64 -1.76 31.90
CA LEU A 73 -7.47 -0.84 32.73
C LEU A 73 -6.99 0.62 32.80
N GLN A 74 -7.80 1.69 32.73
CA GLN A 74 -9.25 1.96 32.79
C GLN A 74 -9.46 3.34 32.08
N THR A 75 -10.61 3.70 31.52
CA THR A 75 -11.67 4.44 32.23
C THR A 75 -12.93 4.53 31.36
N GLU A 76 -14.07 4.38 32.02
CA GLU A 76 -15.43 4.37 31.50
C GLU A 76 -16.11 5.74 31.72
N VAL A 77 -17.25 5.96 31.06
CA VAL A 77 -18.27 7.03 31.26
C VAL A 77 -18.10 8.32 30.44
N ASN A 78 -18.74 8.37 29.26
CA ASN A 78 -19.82 9.34 29.00
C ASN A 78 -20.61 8.99 27.72
N LYS A 79 -21.91 8.70 27.89
CA LYS A 79 -22.88 8.50 26.81
C LYS A 79 -23.64 9.80 26.58
N GLN A 80 -23.35 10.50 25.48
CA GLN A 80 -24.29 11.43 24.85
C GLN A 80 -24.31 11.18 23.34
N LEU A 81 -25.53 11.08 22.79
CA LEU A 81 -25.81 10.74 21.41
C LEU A 81 -25.23 11.78 20.43
N HIS A 82 -24.17 11.41 19.73
CA HIS A 82 -23.88 11.94 18.40
C HIS A 82 -24.26 10.87 17.37
N VAL A 83 -25.42 11.07 16.74
CA VAL A 83 -25.81 10.30 15.54
C VAL A 83 -25.16 10.97 14.34
N THR A 84 -23.90 10.66 14.10
CA THR A 84 -23.25 10.86 12.80
C THR A 84 -23.82 9.82 11.85
N GLY A 85 -24.81 10.23 11.04
CA GLY A 85 -25.32 9.41 9.95
C GLY A 85 -24.29 9.35 8.83
N GLU A 86 -23.51 8.26 8.79
CA GLU A 86 -22.78 7.85 7.60
C GLU A 86 -23.81 7.54 6.50
N MET A 87 -23.95 8.46 5.53
CA MET A 87 -24.52 8.12 4.24
C MET A 87 -23.42 7.40 3.47
N GLU A 88 -23.61 6.09 3.21
CA GLU A 88 -22.84 5.35 2.22
C GLU A 88 -22.91 6.11 0.88
N ILE A 89 -21.78 6.71 0.52
CA ILE A 89 -21.55 7.28 -0.80
C ILE A 89 -21.18 6.10 -1.68
N ASP A 90 -22.01 5.84 -2.69
CA ASP A 90 -21.84 4.81 -3.70
C ASP A 90 -20.59 5.13 -4.56
N GLY A 91 -19.42 4.78 -4.02
CA GLY A 91 -18.10 5.00 -4.61
C GLY A 91 -17.71 3.86 -5.56
N GLN A 92 -18.56 3.57 -6.55
CA GLN A 92 -18.22 2.65 -7.63
C GLN A 92 -18.07 3.43 -8.95
N LYS A 93 -16.91 4.06 -9.16
CA LYS A 93 -16.33 4.41 -10.48
C LYS A 93 -15.00 5.16 -10.32
N ASN A 94 -13.89 4.42 -10.17
CA ASN A 94 -12.55 4.76 -10.70
C ASN A 94 -11.48 3.81 -10.11
N LYS A 95 -11.49 2.53 -10.51
CA LYS A 95 -10.34 1.62 -10.27
C LYS A 95 -9.45 1.46 -11.51
N GLN A 96 -9.82 2.06 -12.65
CA GLN A 96 -9.07 1.96 -13.89
C GLN A 96 -7.92 2.99 -13.99
N SER A 97 -7.93 4.07 -13.19
CA SER A 97 -6.89 5.12 -13.22
C SER A 97 -5.70 4.85 -12.30
N GLU A 98 -5.83 3.94 -11.32
CA GLU A 98 -4.82 3.74 -10.27
C GLU A 98 -3.62 2.88 -10.73
N ILE A 99 -3.82 2.05 -11.78
CA ILE A 99 -2.75 1.20 -12.34
C ILE A 99 -1.78 2.02 -13.20
N ASP A 100 -2.25 3.10 -13.83
CA ASP A 100 -1.42 3.96 -14.69
C ASP A 100 -0.52 4.90 -13.86
N GLU A 101 -1.00 5.36 -12.70
CA GLU A 101 -0.21 6.25 -11.82
C GLU A 101 1.03 5.56 -11.24
N THR A 102 0.98 4.25 -10.98
CA THR A 102 2.12 3.52 -10.40
C THR A 102 3.25 3.33 -11.43
N GLU A 103 2.92 2.98 -12.67
CA GLU A 103 3.92 2.84 -13.74
C GLU A 103 4.54 4.20 -14.12
N VAL A 104 3.71 5.24 -14.16
CA VAL A 104 4.19 6.62 -14.37
C VAL A 104 5.12 7.05 -13.25
N GLU A 105 4.80 6.74 -11.98
CA GLU A 105 5.66 7.07 -10.85
C GLU A 105 6.98 6.27 -10.86
N GLU A 106 6.97 5.00 -11.27
CA GLU A 106 8.19 4.20 -11.45
C GLU A 106 9.10 4.76 -12.56
N LEU A 107 8.54 5.10 -13.72
CA LEU A 107 9.28 5.73 -14.81
C LEU A 107 9.87 7.09 -14.39
N LYS A 108 9.11 7.90 -13.67
CA LYS A 108 9.58 9.17 -13.09
C LYS A 108 10.72 8.95 -12.11
N ASN A 109 10.60 7.95 -11.24
CA ASN A 109 11.65 7.59 -10.29
C ASN A 109 12.93 7.12 -10.99
N GLU A 110 12.79 6.37 -12.09
CA GLU A 110 13.92 6.03 -12.92
C GLU A 110 14.56 7.30 -13.49
N GLN A 111 13.81 8.14 -14.21
CA GLN A 111 14.34 9.34 -14.85
C GLN A 111 15.01 10.30 -13.85
N MET A 112 14.44 10.44 -12.65
CA MET A 112 15.02 11.20 -11.54
C MET A 112 16.34 10.62 -11.05
N SER A 113 16.44 9.29 -10.96
CA SER A 113 17.69 8.62 -10.58
C SER A 113 18.79 8.71 -11.65
N TYR A 114 18.40 8.83 -12.93
CA TYR A 114 19.34 8.98 -14.05
C TYR A 114 19.87 10.40 -14.19
N SER A 115 19.00 11.40 -14.08
CA SER A 115 19.37 12.80 -14.42
C SER A 115 20.24 13.42 -13.33
N VAL A 116 19.97 13.11 -12.06
CA VAL A 116 20.71 13.65 -10.91
C VAL A 116 22.12 13.05 -10.79
N ARG A 117 22.42 11.95 -11.50
CA ARG A 117 23.75 11.33 -11.47
C ARG A 117 24.17 10.86 -12.85
N ASN A 118 25.07 11.65 -13.44
CA ASN A 118 25.97 11.15 -14.45
C ASN A 118 26.82 10.02 -13.83
N LEU A 119 26.37 8.77 -13.92
CA LEU A 119 27.19 7.59 -13.64
C LEU A 119 28.35 7.63 -14.64
N LYS A 120 29.49 8.21 -14.22
CA LYS A 120 30.64 8.42 -15.09
C LYS A 120 31.66 7.29 -14.98
N ASP A 121 31.73 6.67 -13.81
CA ASP A 121 32.82 5.76 -13.51
C ASP A 121 32.43 4.31 -13.82
N SER A 122 33.33 3.58 -14.47
CA SER A 122 33.23 2.13 -14.60
C SER A 122 33.39 1.48 -13.23
N PHE A 123 32.77 0.31 -13.04
CA PHE A 123 33.00 -0.49 -11.84
C PHE A 123 34.49 -0.84 -11.70
N ASP A 124 35.11 -0.42 -10.59
CA ASP A 124 36.50 -0.72 -10.28
C ASP A 124 36.66 -2.20 -9.88
N GLU A 125 37.10 -3.03 -10.83
CA GLU A 125 37.35 -4.46 -10.62
C GLU A 125 38.64 -4.74 -9.82
N GLU A 126 39.55 -3.76 -9.74
CA GLU A 126 40.78 -3.89 -8.94
C GLU A 126 40.48 -3.69 -7.45
N GLU A 127 39.74 -2.63 -7.10
CA GLU A 127 39.29 -2.39 -5.73
C GLU A 127 38.28 -3.46 -5.29
N TRP A 128 37.29 -3.76 -6.14
CA TRP A 128 36.21 -4.70 -5.84
C TRP A 128 36.41 -6.05 -6.51
N HIS A 129 37.61 -6.61 -6.34
CA HIS A 129 37.88 -7.97 -6.75
C HIS A 129 37.02 -8.98 -5.96
N TYR A 130 36.95 -10.21 -6.46
CA TYR A 130 36.07 -11.25 -5.96
C TYR A 130 36.16 -11.51 -4.44
N GLY A 131 37.38 -11.57 -3.90
CA GLY A 131 37.63 -11.72 -2.46
C GLY A 131 37.05 -10.56 -1.62
N GLN A 132 37.27 -9.32 -2.06
CA GLN A 132 36.80 -8.12 -1.36
C GLN A 132 35.27 -8.05 -1.31
N ILE A 133 34.60 -8.45 -2.41
CA ILE A 133 33.14 -8.53 -2.43
C ILE A 133 32.64 -9.60 -1.45
N LEU A 134 33.29 -10.77 -1.37
CA LEU A 134 32.91 -11.80 -0.39
C LEU A 134 33.09 -11.32 1.04
N GLU A 135 34.18 -10.62 1.33
CA GLU A 135 34.44 -10.05 2.66
C GLU A 135 33.42 -8.96 3.00
N ALA A 136 33.06 -8.11 2.03
CA ALA A 136 31.99 -7.13 2.18
C ALA A 136 30.65 -7.76 2.54
N LEU A 137 30.31 -8.94 2.01
CA LEU A 137 29.07 -9.64 2.36
C LEU A 137 29.08 -10.26 3.78
N LYS A 138 30.22 -10.23 4.47
CA LYS A 138 30.38 -10.65 5.87
C LYS A 138 30.57 -9.47 6.84
N ASN A 139 30.97 -8.29 6.35
CA ASN A 139 31.30 -7.13 7.17
C ASN A 139 30.42 -5.93 6.81
N GLU A 140 29.70 -5.37 7.80
CA GLU A 140 28.71 -4.30 7.60
C GLU A 140 29.33 -3.03 6.99
N GLU A 141 30.53 -2.64 7.41
CA GLU A 141 31.18 -1.41 6.92
C GLU A 141 31.64 -1.56 5.47
N LEU A 142 32.23 -2.71 5.13
CA LEU A 142 32.63 -3.02 3.76
C LEU A 142 31.41 -3.19 2.84
N LEU A 143 30.30 -3.75 3.34
CA LEU A 143 29.04 -3.82 2.61
C LEU A 143 28.53 -2.41 2.27
N CYS A 144 28.55 -1.50 3.25
CA CYS A 144 28.16 -0.12 3.06
C CYS A 144 29.01 0.56 1.98
N LYS A 145 30.34 0.35 1.99
CA LYS A 145 31.26 0.86 0.95
C LYS A 145 30.94 0.28 -0.43
N LEU A 146 30.74 -1.04 -0.52
CA LEU A 146 30.38 -1.71 -1.78
C LEU A 146 29.09 -1.16 -2.38
N ILE A 147 28.04 -0.99 -1.56
CA ILE A 147 26.76 -0.45 -2.02
C ILE A 147 26.92 1.00 -2.48
N THR A 148 27.68 1.81 -1.73
CA THR A 148 27.99 3.19 -2.10
C THR A 148 28.66 3.24 -3.47
N HIS A 149 29.73 2.46 -3.67
CA HIS A 149 30.43 2.34 -4.95
C HIS A 149 29.49 1.87 -6.08
N LYS A 150 28.66 0.86 -5.83
CA LYS A 150 27.65 0.36 -6.79
C LYS A 150 26.56 1.37 -7.16
N LEU A 151 26.26 2.35 -6.30
CA LEU A 151 25.30 3.42 -6.57
C LEU A 151 25.89 4.53 -7.47
N TYR A 152 27.21 4.59 -7.66
CA TYR A 152 27.90 5.60 -8.48
C TYR A 152 28.52 5.03 -9.76
N THR A 153 28.72 3.72 -9.84
CA THR A 153 29.36 3.07 -10.99
C THR A 153 28.37 2.47 -11.98
N ILE A 154 28.80 2.39 -13.24
CA ILE A 154 28.08 1.66 -14.29
C ILE A 154 28.20 0.15 -14.01
N PRO A 155 27.10 -0.64 -14.12
CA PRO A 155 27.18 -2.09 -13.94
C PRO A 155 28.14 -2.75 -14.92
N THR A 156 28.80 -3.80 -14.46
CA THR A 156 29.68 -4.64 -15.30
C THR A 156 28.87 -5.38 -16.36
N ARG A 157 29.56 -5.84 -17.40
CA ARG A 157 28.98 -6.66 -18.48
C ARG A 157 29.51 -8.09 -18.45
N HIS A 158 29.73 -8.66 -17.27
CA HIS A 158 30.21 -10.03 -17.17
C HIS A 158 29.20 -10.99 -17.80
N GLU A 159 29.67 -11.86 -18.68
CA GLU A 159 28.81 -12.83 -19.33
C GLU A 159 28.25 -13.81 -18.31
N MET A 160 26.92 -13.95 -18.31
CA MET A 160 26.19 -14.90 -17.48
C MET A 160 25.30 -15.75 -18.38
N PRO A 161 25.27 -17.08 -18.20
CA PRO A 161 24.38 -17.94 -18.98
C PRO A 161 22.93 -17.49 -18.86
N LYS A 162 22.22 -17.43 -20.00
CA LYS A 162 20.92 -16.76 -20.11
C LYS A 162 19.87 -17.36 -19.18
N ALA A 163 19.79 -18.69 -19.09
CA ALA A 163 18.79 -19.32 -18.23
C ALA A 163 19.11 -19.11 -16.74
N ILE A 164 20.39 -19.11 -16.35
CA ILE A 164 20.82 -18.72 -15.00
C ILE A 164 20.47 -17.25 -14.73
N GLN A 165 20.85 -16.33 -15.62
CA GLN A 165 20.57 -14.90 -15.48
C GLN A 165 19.07 -14.63 -15.28
N PHE A 166 18.21 -15.33 -16.03
CA PHE A 166 16.76 -15.23 -15.88
C PHE A 166 16.29 -15.63 -14.47
N LYS A 167 16.86 -16.70 -13.89
CA LYS A 167 16.55 -17.10 -12.51
C LYS A 167 16.98 -16.07 -11.48
N PHE A 168 18.14 -15.43 -11.67
CA PHE A 168 18.61 -14.35 -10.81
C PHE A 168 17.74 -13.10 -10.93
N LYS A 169 17.36 -12.71 -12.15
CA LYS A 169 16.43 -11.58 -12.41
C LYS A 169 15.12 -11.74 -11.63
N HIS A 170 14.62 -12.96 -11.51
CA HIS A 170 13.40 -13.29 -10.76
C HIS A 170 13.64 -13.73 -9.31
N GLN A 171 14.89 -13.67 -8.83
CA GLN A 171 15.27 -14.05 -7.45
C GLN A 171 14.73 -15.44 -7.05
N ASP A 172 14.80 -16.43 -7.95
CA ASP A 172 14.19 -17.74 -7.76
C ASP A 172 14.86 -18.52 -6.62
N LYS A 173 14.20 -18.56 -5.45
CA LYS A 173 14.65 -19.30 -4.26
C LYS A 173 14.65 -20.83 -4.45
N ASN A 174 13.97 -21.34 -5.47
CA ASN A 174 13.91 -22.76 -5.80
C ASN A 174 14.94 -23.17 -6.87
N PHE A 175 15.92 -22.32 -7.20
CA PHE A 175 16.93 -22.57 -8.24
C PHE A 175 17.46 -24.01 -8.26
N PHE A 176 17.97 -24.50 -7.11
CA PHE A 176 18.52 -25.84 -6.97
C PHE A 176 17.45 -26.90 -6.69
N ARG A 177 16.28 -26.52 -6.16
CA ARG A 177 15.19 -27.47 -5.88
C ARG A 177 14.55 -28.02 -7.15
N THR A 178 14.60 -27.27 -8.24
CA THR A 178 14.12 -27.76 -9.54
C THR A 178 15.12 -28.67 -10.25
N PHE A 179 16.29 -28.96 -9.67
CA PHE A 179 17.27 -29.83 -10.31
C PHE A 179 16.75 -31.27 -10.34
N THR A 180 16.87 -31.91 -11.50
CA THR A 180 16.46 -33.30 -11.72
C THR A 180 17.62 -34.15 -12.20
N ARG A 181 17.56 -35.46 -11.91
CA ARG A 181 18.51 -36.45 -12.45
C ARG A 181 18.11 -36.94 -13.84
N ASN A 182 16.85 -36.74 -14.25
CA ASN A 182 16.36 -37.19 -15.54
C ASN A 182 16.79 -36.22 -16.65
N THR A 183 17.68 -36.69 -17.54
CA THR A 183 18.25 -35.91 -18.64
C THR A 183 17.19 -35.39 -19.62
N LYS A 184 16.06 -36.10 -19.78
CA LYS A 184 14.97 -35.72 -20.70
C LYS A 184 14.19 -34.48 -20.27
N ILE A 185 14.20 -34.15 -18.98
CA ILE A 185 13.43 -33.04 -18.39
C ILE A 185 14.33 -32.08 -17.61
N MET A 186 15.64 -32.08 -17.88
CA MET A 186 16.61 -31.25 -17.19
C MET A 186 16.38 -29.77 -17.55
N PRO A 187 16.06 -28.90 -16.57
CA PRO A 187 15.84 -27.47 -16.86
C PRO A 187 17.09 -26.80 -17.43
N ALA A 188 16.93 -25.83 -18.33
CA ALA A 188 18.04 -25.15 -19.01
C ALA A 188 19.08 -24.57 -18.04
N HIS A 189 18.65 -23.93 -16.94
CA HIS A 189 19.56 -23.37 -15.94
C HIS A 189 20.37 -24.44 -15.19
N GLN A 190 19.84 -25.66 -15.07
CA GLN A 190 20.59 -26.80 -14.53
C GLN A 190 21.67 -27.28 -15.52
N ILE A 191 21.36 -27.32 -16.82
CA ILE A 191 22.33 -27.69 -17.87
C ILE A 191 23.51 -26.70 -17.83
N GLU A 192 23.21 -25.41 -17.93
CA GLU A 192 24.21 -24.34 -17.92
C GLU A 192 25.08 -24.38 -16.64
N PHE A 193 24.45 -24.56 -15.47
CA PHE A 193 25.17 -24.64 -14.20
C PHE A 193 26.09 -25.86 -14.13
N LYS A 194 25.64 -27.03 -14.59
CA LYS A 194 26.47 -28.24 -14.66
C LYS A 194 27.65 -28.03 -15.60
N THR A 195 27.44 -27.47 -16.78
CA THR A 195 28.51 -27.17 -17.74
C THR A 195 29.58 -26.26 -17.12
N MET A 196 29.19 -25.19 -16.41
CA MET A 196 30.13 -24.32 -15.71
C MET A 196 30.91 -25.07 -14.61
N ASN A 197 30.22 -25.89 -13.83
CA ASN A 197 30.81 -26.66 -12.74
C ASN A 197 31.78 -27.73 -13.26
N ASP A 198 31.41 -28.44 -14.33
CA ASP A 198 32.25 -29.45 -14.98
C ASP A 198 33.49 -28.82 -15.59
N LYS A 199 33.35 -27.65 -16.25
CA LYS A 199 34.50 -26.87 -16.75
C LYS A 199 35.45 -26.49 -15.62
N ALA A 200 34.92 -26.03 -14.48
CA ALA A 200 35.74 -25.70 -13.31
C ALA A 200 36.46 -26.93 -12.73
N ILE A 201 35.80 -28.10 -12.69
CA ILE A 201 36.41 -29.36 -12.27
C ILE A 201 37.54 -29.77 -13.24
N GLN A 202 37.34 -29.67 -14.55
CA GLN A 202 38.37 -30.02 -15.53
C GLN A 202 39.59 -29.09 -15.45
N ASN A 203 39.36 -27.77 -15.27
CA ASN A 203 40.43 -26.82 -15.06
C ASN A 203 41.25 -27.14 -13.79
N TYR A 204 40.58 -27.51 -12.70
CA TYR A 204 41.25 -27.94 -11.47
C TYR A 204 42.08 -29.22 -11.68
N LYS A 205 41.51 -30.23 -12.35
CA LYS A 205 42.22 -31.47 -12.68
C LYS A 205 43.47 -31.22 -13.51
N GLY A 206 43.36 -30.38 -14.54
CA GLY A 206 44.50 -30.01 -15.39
C GLY A 206 45.60 -29.26 -14.64
N LYS A 207 45.23 -28.30 -13.77
CA LYS A 207 46.19 -27.51 -12.99
C LYS A 207 46.96 -28.34 -11.96
N HIS A 208 46.33 -29.36 -11.39
CA HIS A 208 46.93 -30.21 -10.35
C HIS A 208 47.38 -31.59 -10.85
N SER A 209 47.28 -31.86 -12.17
CA SER A 209 47.62 -33.15 -12.77
C SER A 209 46.93 -34.36 -12.10
N ILE A 210 45.70 -34.19 -11.61
CA ILE A 210 44.93 -35.24 -10.95
C ILE A 210 43.83 -35.79 -11.87
N ILE A 211 43.63 -37.12 -11.84
CA ILE A 211 42.63 -37.79 -12.67
C ILE A 211 41.24 -37.75 -11.99
N VAL A 212 41.20 -37.94 -10.68
CA VAL A 212 39.98 -38.06 -9.88
C VAL A 212 39.95 -37.00 -8.78
N THR A 213 38.82 -36.32 -8.63
CA THR A 213 38.57 -35.37 -7.55
C THR A 213 37.73 -36.01 -6.46
N ASN A 214 38.12 -35.84 -5.20
CA ASN A 214 37.34 -36.28 -4.05
C ASN A 214 36.05 -35.44 -3.92
N ARG A 215 35.13 -35.88 -3.05
CA ARG A 215 33.85 -35.19 -2.82
C ARG A 215 34.04 -33.78 -2.26
N GLU A 216 34.97 -33.61 -1.32
CA GLU A 216 35.24 -32.34 -0.66
C GLU A 216 35.69 -31.25 -1.65
N ILE A 217 36.64 -31.56 -2.52
CA ILE A 217 37.11 -30.66 -3.58
C ILE A 217 35.94 -30.33 -4.53
N LYS A 218 35.09 -31.30 -4.88
CA LYS A 218 33.91 -31.03 -5.72
C LYS A 218 32.93 -30.08 -5.04
N ASP A 219 32.70 -30.24 -3.75
CA ASP A 219 31.82 -29.37 -2.97
C ASP A 219 32.41 -27.95 -2.84
N GLN A 220 33.73 -27.83 -2.66
CA GLN A 220 34.45 -26.55 -2.68
C GLN A 220 34.37 -25.86 -4.05
N ILE A 221 34.61 -26.59 -5.14
CA ILE A 221 34.48 -26.06 -6.51
C ILE A 221 33.04 -25.60 -6.76
N ASN A 222 32.06 -26.41 -6.36
CA ASN A 222 30.65 -26.05 -6.49
C ASN A 222 30.34 -24.74 -5.74
N ASN A 223 30.85 -24.60 -4.52
CA ASN A 223 30.67 -23.39 -3.73
C ASN A 223 31.29 -22.16 -4.42
N LYS A 224 32.52 -22.29 -4.95
CA LYS A 224 33.19 -21.22 -5.71
C LYS A 224 32.40 -20.83 -6.98
N VAL A 225 31.81 -21.80 -7.68
CA VAL A 225 30.96 -21.52 -8.85
C VAL A 225 29.70 -20.73 -8.44
N ARG A 226 29.09 -21.08 -7.31
CA ARG A 226 27.89 -20.37 -6.80
C ARG A 226 28.21 -18.94 -6.39
N GLN A 227 29.31 -18.75 -5.67
CA GLN A 227 29.81 -17.44 -5.30
C GLN A 227 30.18 -16.60 -6.54
N LYS A 228 30.82 -17.19 -7.56
CA LYS A 228 31.10 -16.54 -8.86
C LYS A 228 29.83 -16.00 -9.51
N LEU A 229 28.80 -16.82 -9.64
CA LEU A 229 27.53 -16.41 -10.24
C LEU A 229 26.83 -15.31 -9.44
N ALA A 230 26.82 -15.41 -8.11
CA ALA A 230 26.21 -14.39 -7.25
C ALA A 230 26.94 -13.04 -7.32
N ILE A 231 28.28 -13.05 -7.31
CA ILE A 231 29.09 -11.83 -7.43
C ILE A 231 28.94 -11.20 -8.81
N GLN A 232 28.95 -12.01 -9.88
CA GLN A 232 28.65 -11.54 -11.23
C GLN A 232 27.25 -10.91 -11.31
N HIS A 233 26.26 -11.48 -10.61
CA HIS A 233 24.93 -10.87 -10.55
C HIS A 233 24.93 -9.54 -9.80
N ILE A 234 25.60 -9.43 -8.66
CA ILE A 234 25.68 -8.18 -7.88
C ILE A 234 26.36 -7.08 -8.71
N THR A 235 27.50 -7.40 -9.34
CA THR A 235 28.29 -6.46 -10.15
C THR A 235 27.56 -6.05 -11.44
N ASN A 236 26.87 -6.98 -12.11
CA ASN A 236 26.04 -6.69 -13.29
C ASN A 236 24.70 -6.00 -12.93
N SER A 237 24.24 -6.08 -11.68
CA SER A 237 22.99 -5.45 -11.26
C SER A 237 23.18 -3.95 -11.10
N ARG A 238 22.18 -3.19 -11.53
CA ARG A 238 22.10 -1.76 -11.24
C ARG A 238 21.36 -1.54 -9.93
N PHE A 239 22.04 -0.95 -8.96
CA PHE A 239 21.40 -0.56 -7.71
C PHE A 239 20.68 0.77 -7.92
N LYS A 240 19.35 0.74 -7.81
CA LYS A 240 18.52 1.94 -7.66
C LYS A 240 18.53 2.36 -6.19
N LYS A 241 18.24 3.62 -5.87
CA LYS A 241 18.06 4.09 -4.48
C LYS A 241 16.75 3.56 -3.83
N ASN A 242 16.44 2.29 -4.06
CA ASN A 242 15.36 1.59 -3.40
C ASN A 242 15.97 0.58 -2.41
N PRO A 243 15.93 0.87 -1.10
CA PRO A 243 16.55 0.01 -0.11
C PRO A 243 15.97 -1.40 -0.09
N GLN A 244 14.67 -1.56 -0.43
CA GLN A 244 14.00 -2.86 -0.45
C GLN A 244 14.50 -3.75 -1.59
N GLU A 245 14.65 -3.19 -2.78
CA GLU A 245 15.16 -3.93 -3.93
C GLU A 245 16.61 -4.37 -3.71
N ILE A 246 17.48 -3.44 -3.30
CA ILE A 246 18.89 -3.77 -3.01
C ILE A 246 18.97 -4.86 -1.93
N THR A 247 18.24 -4.70 -0.84
CA THR A 247 18.22 -5.67 0.27
C THR A 247 17.72 -7.04 -0.19
N LYS A 248 16.69 -7.10 -1.04
CA LYS A 248 16.19 -8.36 -1.62
C LYS A 248 17.24 -9.04 -2.50
N VAL A 249 17.91 -8.29 -3.37
CA VAL A 249 18.97 -8.80 -4.25
C VAL A 249 20.15 -9.34 -3.42
N LEU A 250 20.63 -8.57 -2.44
CA LEU A 250 21.75 -8.97 -1.60
C LEU A 250 21.42 -10.22 -0.77
N ASN A 251 20.26 -10.26 -0.09
CA ASN A 251 19.84 -11.42 0.67
C ASN A 251 19.66 -12.67 -0.23
N TYR A 252 19.12 -12.50 -1.44
CA TYR A 252 19.03 -13.58 -2.42
C TYR A 252 20.42 -14.13 -2.76
N CYS A 253 21.38 -13.26 -3.09
CA CYS A 253 22.75 -13.66 -3.41
C CYS A 253 23.44 -14.35 -2.22
N ILE A 254 23.36 -13.79 -1.01
CA ILE A 254 23.94 -14.37 0.22
C ILE A 254 23.38 -15.78 0.46
N GLY A 255 22.06 -15.96 0.35
CA GLY A 255 21.42 -17.27 0.44
C GLY A 255 21.82 -18.23 -0.69
N PHE A 256 21.94 -17.71 -1.92
CA PHE A 256 22.41 -18.47 -3.07
C PHE A 256 23.85 -18.95 -2.91
N MET A 257 24.70 -18.23 -2.18
CA MET A 257 26.07 -18.63 -1.89
C MET A 257 26.18 -19.62 -0.72
N LYS A 258 25.18 -19.70 0.16
CA LYS A 258 25.25 -20.42 1.46
C LYS A 258 26.43 -19.92 2.33
N LEU A 259 26.60 -18.60 2.45
CA LEU A 259 27.55 -18.04 3.40
C LEU A 259 27.05 -18.30 4.83
N SER A 260 27.75 -19.14 5.59
CA SER A 260 27.41 -19.48 6.99
C SER A 260 27.48 -18.26 7.92
N GLU A 261 28.39 -17.33 7.62
CA GLU A 261 28.66 -16.09 8.38
C GLU A 261 28.21 -14.85 7.60
N GLY A 262 27.34 -15.00 6.60
CA GLY A 262 26.87 -13.86 5.81
C GLY A 262 25.96 -12.94 6.62
N LEU A 263 26.03 -11.64 6.34
CA LEU A 263 25.07 -10.68 6.88
C LEU A 263 23.65 -11.03 6.40
N GLN A 264 22.65 -10.99 7.28
CA GLN A 264 21.27 -11.31 6.92
C GLN A 264 20.27 -10.33 7.53
N GLY A 265 19.12 -10.20 6.87
CA GLY A 265 17.96 -9.49 7.41
C GLY A 265 18.23 -8.01 7.67
N ASP A 266 18.04 -7.60 8.93
CA ASP A 266 18.07 -6.20 9.34
C ASP A 266 19.45 -5.55 9.21
N ILE A 267 20.55 -6.31 9.33
CA ILE A 267 21.90 -5.76 9.20
C ILE A 267 22.15 -5.30 7.76
N VAL A 268 21.73 -6.12 6.78
CA VAL A 268 21.79 -5.75 5.35
C VAL A 268 20.93 -4.52 5.10
N TRP A 269 19.70 -4.49 5.63
CA TRP A 269 18.81 -3.33 5.51
C TRP A 269 19.41 -2.04 6.08
N LYS A 270 20.01 -2.09 7.27
CA LYS A 270 20.70 -0.95 7.89
C LYS A 270 21.89 -0.49 7.06
N SER A 271 22.72 -1.42 6.58
CA SER A 271 23.87 -1.14 5.71
C SER A 271 23.44 -0.45 4.41
N VAL A 272 22.36 -0.93 3.79
CA VAL A 272 21.80 -0.34 2.57
C VAL A 272 21.28 1.07 2.81
N ASN A 273 20.50 1.29 3.87
CA ASN A 273 20.02 2.63 4.19
C ASN A 273 21.16 3.59 4.49
N LYS A 274 22.15 3.15 5.29
CA LYS A 274 23.35 3.95 5.59
C LYS A 274 24.10 4.32 4.30
N ALA A 275 24.31 3.36 3.39
CA ALA A 275 24.95 3.63 2.11
C ALA A 275 24.16 4.63 1.27
N ILE A 276 22.82 4.47 1.16
CA ILE A 276 21.97 5.42 0.42
C ILE A 276 22.08 6.83 1.03
N GLN A 277 21.96 6.95 2.35
CA GLN A 277 22.08 8.22 3.07
C GLN A 277 23.43 8.90 2.86
N ASN A 278 24.53 8.13 2.89
CA ASN A 278 25.86 8.66 2.60
C ASN A 278 25.99 9.20 1.17
N THR A 279 25.12 8.77 0.24
CA THR A 279 25.13 9.27 -1.13
C THR A 279 24.28 10.53 -1.32
N LEU A 280 23.40 10.86 -0.36
CA LEU A 280 22.52 12.02 -0.47
C LEU A 280 23.32 13.30 -0.26
N LEU A 281 22.95 14.35 -0.98
CA LEU A 281 23.58 15.66 -0.87
C LEU A 281 23.05 16.40 0.37
N PRO A 282 23.84 17.30 0.99
CA PRO A 282 23.27 18.23 1.96
C PRO A 282 22.21 19.09 1.27
N PHE A 283 21.11 19.36 1.98
CA PHE A 283 20.03 20.19 1.44
C PHE A 283 20.47 21.66 1.38
N PRO A 284 20.27 22.36 0.25
CA PRO A 284 20.65 23.76 0.12
C PRO A 284 19.81 24.66 1.04
N GLU A 285 20.41 25.74 1.56
CA GLU A 285 19.71 26.70 2.44
C GLU A 285 18.65 27.48 1.66
N LYS A 286 18.97 27.88 0.42
CA LYS A 286 18.08 28.66 -0.45
C LYS A 286 17.52 27.82 -1.59
N SER A 287 16.27 28.08 -1.97
CA SER A 287 15.66 27.42 -3.12
C SER A 287 16.39 27.69 -4.43
N GLU A 288 17.04 28.86 -4.57
CA GLU A 288 17.81 29.22 -5.77
C GLU A 288 19.02 28.30 -6.00
N ASP A 289 19.56 27.70 -4.94
CA ASP A 289 20.78 26.88 -4.99
C ASP A 289 20.52 25.44 -5.43
N ILE A 290 19.26 25.04 -5.63
CA ILE A 290 18.93 23.74 -6.24
C ILE A 290 19.39 23.77 -7.72
N PRO A 291 20.28 22.86 -8.13
CA PRO A 291 20.71 22.75 -9.52
C PRO A 291 19.55 22.55 -10.49
N GLU A 292 19.62 23.18 -11.67
CA GLU A 292 18.53 23.19 -12.64
C GLU A 292 18.19 21.77 -13.14
N ASP A 293 19.18 20.89 -13.28
CA ASP A 293 18.99 19.47 -13.62
C ASP A 293 18.16 18.71 -12.58
N VAL A 294 18.27 19.10 -11.31
CA VAL A 294 17.46 18.54 -10.23
C VAL A 294 16.06 19.17 -10.23
N ARG A 295 15.93 20.45 -10.58
CA ARG A 295 14.62 21.13 -10.71
C ARG A 295 13.80 20.60 -11.87
N GLU A 296 14.37 20.41 -13.05
CA GLU A 296 13.68 19.87 -14.24
C GLU A 296 13.07 18.48 -13.97
N VAL A 297 13.72 17.73 -13.07
CA VAL A 297 13.29 16.40 -12.64
C VAL A 297 12.13 16.46 -11.62
N PHE A 298 11.98 17.58 -10.91
CA PHE A 298 10.86 17.82 -10.02
C PHE A 298 9.68 18.43 -10.78
N PHE A 299 8.54 17.76 -10.80
CA PHE A 299 7.29 18.25 -11.42
C PHE A 299 6.56 19.31 -10.59
N PHE A 300 7.26 20.04 -9.73
CA PHE A 300 6.66 21.02 -8.83
C PHE A 300 7.49 22.29 -8.80
N GLU A 301 6.79 23.41 -8.70
CA GLU A 301 7.42 24.71 -8.56
C GLU A 301 8.06 24.86 -7.17
N ILE A 302 9.29 25.36 -7.14
CA ILE A 302 9.99 25.78 -5.94
C ILE A 302 10.18 27.31 -6.07
N PRO A 303 9.78 28.13 -5.09
CA PRO A 303 9.25 27.76 -3.77
C PRO A 303 7.86 27.11 -3.83
N ILE A 304 7.59 26.23 -2.85
CA ILE A 304 6.38 25.44 -2.74
C ILE A 304 5.19 26.37 -2.48
N LYS A 305 4.28 26.46 -3.45
CA LYS A 305 3.02 27.19 -3.34
C LYS A 305 1.93 26.34 -2.68
N ASN A 306 1.75 25.11 -3.18
CA ASN A 306 0.67 24.24 -2.75
C ASN A 306 1.13 23.21 -1.70
N ARG A 307 0.66 23.37 -0.46
CA ARG A 307 0.96 22.47 0.65
C ARG A 307 0.29 21.09 0.55
N ALA A 308 -0.74 20.92 -0.28
CA ALA A 308 -1.39 19.62 -0.50
C ALA A 308 -0.41 18.59 -1.09
N ASN A 309 0.53 19.04 -1.93
CA ASN A 309 1.55 18.19 -2.55
C ASN A 309 2.82 18.05 -1.71
N LEU A 310 2.87 18.67 -0.51
CA LEU A 310 4.07 18.72 0.32
C LEU A 310 4.64 17.33 0.61
N ARG A 311 3.79 16.33 0.85
CA ARG A 311 4.24 14.96 1.11
C ARG A 311 5.00 14.36 -0.08
N SER A 312 4.47 14.54 -1.29
CA SER A 312 5.08 14.03 -2.52
C SER A 312 6.37 14.80 -2.84
N ILE A 313 6.36 16.12 -2.65
CA ILE A 313 7.53 16.99 -2.78
C ILE A 313 8.65 16.55 -1.83
N LEU A 314 8.33 16.38 -0.54
CA LEU A 314 9.28 15.91 0.47
C LEU A 314 9.84 14.52 0.13
N ALA A 315 9.00 13.60 -0.35
CA ALA A 315 9.44 12.27 -0.75
C ALA A 315 10.39 12.33 -1.95
N ALA A 316 10.17 13.24 -2.91
CA ALA A 316 11.05 13.45 -4.04
C ALA A 316 12.38 14.10 -3.61
N LEU A 317 12.34 15.17 -2.82
CA LEU A 317 13.54 15.85 -2.31
C LEU A 317 14.42 14.90 -1.47
N ARG A 318 13.82 14.05 -0.62
CA ARG A 318 14.54 13.06 0.19
C ARG A 318 15.23 11.95 -0.61
N LYS A 319 14.93 11.80 -1.91
CA LYS A 319 15.70 10.89 -2.79
C LYS A 319 17.04 11.48 -3.22
N VAL A 320 17.18 12.80 -3.15
CA VAL A 320 18.37 13.54 -3.58
C VAL A 320 19.15 14.09 -2.39
N TYR A 321 18.43 14.66 -1.42
CA TYR A 321 18.99 15.43 -0.32
C TYR A 321 18.69 14.83 1.06
N THR A 322 19.56 15.15 2.02
CA THR A 322 19.38 14.85 3.44
C THR A 322 18.98 16.14 4.18
N PHE A 323 17.83 16.12 4.84
CA PHE A 323 17.37 17.21 5.71
C PHE A 323 16.34 16.70 6.72
N ALA A 324 16.30 17.34 7.89
CA ALA A 324 15.30 17.05 8.93
C ALA A 324 13.98 17.79 8.65
N GLN A 325 14.07 19.08 8.34
CA GLN A 325 12.94 19.98 8.07
C GLN A 325 13.26 20.85 6.85
N LEU A 326 12.22 21.30 6.14
CA LEU A 326 12.38 22.28 5.06
C LEU A 326 12.50 23.68 5.68
N PRO A 327 13.49 24.50 5.29
CA PRO A 327 13.53 25.91 5.64
C PRO A 327 12.29 26.66 5.15
N ASP A 328 11.86 27.68 5.88
CA ASP A 328 10.67 28.47 5.54
C ASP A 328 10.80 29.18 4.17
N GLU A 329 12.03 29.47 3.73
CA GLU A 329 12.34 30.05 2.41
C GLU A 329 11.87 29.17 1.23
N TYR A 330 11.67 27.86 1.47
CA TYR A 330 11.14 26.95 0.46
C TYR A 330 9.63 27.03 0.31
N PHE A 331 8.94 27.84 1.12
CA PHE A 331 7.52 28.06 1.01
C PHE A 331 7.28 29.46 0.48
N THR A 332 6.33 29.58 -0.46
CA THR A 332 5.88 30.92 -0.87
C THR A 332 5.20 31.58 0.33
N GLU A 333 5.62 32.79 0.69
CA GLU A 333 4.93 33.57 1.72
C GLU A 333 3.50 33.85 1.25
N LEU A 334 2.52 33.26 1.93
CA LEU A 334 1.11 33.46 1.63
C LEU A 334 0.58 34.67 2.40
N GLU A 335 -0.25 35.45 1.72
CA GLU A 335 -0.98 36.57 2.32
C GLU A 335 -2.00 36.05 3.35
N PRO A 336 -2.28 36.78 4.44
CA PRO A 336 -3.38 36.42 5.34
C PRO A 336 -4.71 36.44 4.59
N LEU A 337 -5.60 35.50 4.89
CA LEU A 337 -6.94 35.47 4.31
C LEU A 337 -7.70 36.77 4.66
N PRO A 338 -8.19 37.54 3.68
CA PRO A 338 -8.98 38.74 3.95
C PRO A 338 -10.26 38.41 4.73
N ASP A 339 -10.73 39.31 5.61
CA ASP A 339 -12.01 39.10 6.31
C ASP A 339 -13.21 39.17 5.35
N ASN A 340 -13.07 39.91 4.25
CA ASN A 340 -14.12 40.12 3.27
C ASN A 340 -13.90 39.20 2.05
N PRO A 341 -14.84 38.29 1.74
CA PRO A 341 -14.69 37.35 0.62
C PRO A 341 -14.61 38.04 -0.74
N TRP A 342 -14.99 39.30 -0.87
CA TRP A 342 -14.87 40.05 -2.13
C TRP A 342 -13.45 40.55 -2.43
N ASP A 343 -12.59 40.57 -1.42
CA ASP A 343 -11.21 41.04 -1.51
C ASP A 343 -10.24 39.90 -1.88
N ILE A 344 -10.74 38.67 -2.04
CA ILE A 344 -9.95 37.54 -2.51
C ILE A 344 -9.61 37.65 -4.00
N ARG A 345 -8.62 36.84 -4.40
CA ARG A 345 -8.08 36.77 -5.76
C ARG A 345 -9.16 36.34 -6.76
N LYS A 346 -9.11 36.90 -7.97
CA LYS A 346 -10.17 36.74 -8.99
C LYS A 346 -10.45 35.28 -9.32
N GLU A 347 -9.43 34.42 -9.26
CA GLU A 347 -9.49 33.00 -9.57
C GLU A 347 -10.38 32.21 -8.60
N VAL A 348 -10.44 32.62 -7.34
CA VAL A 348 -11.24 31.97 -6.28
C VAL A 348 -12.43 32.82 -5.83
N LYS A 349 -12.57 34.03 -6.39
CA LYS A 349 -13.62 35.00 -6.04
C LYS A 349 -15.03 34.46 -6.29
N ASP A 350 -15.22 33.72 -7.38
CA ASP A 350 -16.53 33.19 -7.75
C ASP A 350 -17.00 32.02 -6.86
N LEU A 351 -16.14 31.53 -5.97
CA LEU A 351 -16.46 30.45 -5.02
C LEU A 351 -17.08 30.97 -3.72
N PHE A 352 -16.99 32.28 -3.46
CA PHE A 352 -17.39 32.90 -2.20
C PHE A 352 -18.20 34.19 -2.40
N PRO A 353 -19.11 34.54 -1.47
CA PRO A 353 -19.52 33.73 -0.31
C PRO A 353 -20.38 32.54 -0.73
N ILE A 354 -20.35 31.47 0.07
CA ILE A 354 -21.17 30.28 -0.19
C ILE A 354 -22.61 30.60 0.18
N ILE A 355 -23.47 30.69 -0.84
CA ILE A 355 -24.89 31.03 -0.68
C ILE A 355 -25.71 29.76 -0.46
N ASP A 356 -25.47 28.73 -1.25
CA ASP A 356 -26.28 27.51 -1.23
C ASP A 356 -25.76 26.45 -0.25
N ARG A 357 -26.67 25.93 0.58
CA ARG A 357 -26.35 24.81 1.50
C ARG A 357 -25.86 23.55 0.79
N LYS A 358 -26.19 23.37 -0.49
CA LYS A 358 -25.73 22.23 -1.29
C LYS A 358 -24.22 22.30 -1.54
N ASP A 359 -23.69 23.51 -1.71
CA ASP A 359 -22.27 23.75 -1.97
C ASP A 359 -21.41 23.64 -0.71
N LEU A 360 -22.03 23.51 0.47
CA LEU A 360 -21.30 23.14 1.70
C LEU A 360 -20.53 21.82 1.55
N ARG A 361 -21.01 20.91 0.69
CA ARG A 361 -20.30 19.66 0.37
C ARG A 361 -18.99 19.89 -0.39
N LYS A 362 -18.87 21.03 -1.08
CA LYS A 362 -17.69 21.42 -1.88
C LYS A 362 -16.72 22.31 -1.12
N VAL A 363 -17.07 22.77 0.09
CA VAL A 363 -16.24 23.65 0.94
C VAL A 363 -14.82 23.11 1.09
N TYR A 364 -14.65 21.80 1.23
CA TYR A 364 -13.32 21.20 1.34
C TYR A 364 -12.46 21.48 0.11
N GLY A 365 -13.01 21.32 -1.10
CA GLY A 365 -12.31 21.66 -2.34
C GLY A 365 -12.05 23.17 -2.48
N TYR A 366 -12.99 24.00 -2.05
CA TYR A 366 -12.79 25.46 -2.05
C TYR A 366 -11.71 25.91 -1.06
N LYS A 367 -11.64 25.28 0.14
CA LYS A 367 -10.56 25.47 1.11
C LYS A 367 -9.21 25.07 0.50
N GLN A 368 -9.15 23.96 -0.23
CA GLN A 368 -7.90 23.55 -0.91
C GLN A 368 -7.43 24.60 -1.93
N GLN A 369 -8.34 25.18 -2.71
CA GLN A 369 -7.98 26.24 -3.67
C GLN A 369 -7.58 27.55 -2.98
N LEU A 370 -8.25 27.93 -1.89
CA LEU A 370 -7.86 29.09 -1.08
C LEU A 370 -6.45 28.92 -0.47
N ALA A 371 -6.10 27.71 -0.04
CA ALA A 371 -4.81 27.39 0.58
C ALA A 371 -3.61 27.56 -0.36
N GLU A 372 -3.85 27.69 -1.67
CA GLU A 372 -2.80 27.99 -2.65
C GLU A 372 -2.36 29.46 -2.62
N TYR A 373 -3.22 30.36 -2.12
CA TYR A 373 -3.00 31.80 -2.16
C TYR A 373 -2.92 32.44 -0.78
N TYR A 374 -3.61 31.88 0.21
CA TYR A 374 -3.79 32.50 1.52
C TYR A 374 -3.41 31.57 2.66
N LYS A 375 -2.91 32.16 3.75
CA LYS A 375 -2.79 31.51 5.06
C LYS A 375 -3.93 31.97 5.96
N TRP A 376 -4.51 31.03 6.70
CA TRP A 376 -5.45 31.32 7.79
C TRP A 376 -5.35 30.24 8.85
N GLU A 377 -5.77 30.57 10.06
CA GLU A 377 -5.79 29.65 11.19
C GLU A 377 -7.24 29.30 11.54
N GLY A 378 -7.54 28.01 11.67
CA GLY A 378 -8.88 27.53 12.05
C GLY A 378 -9.89 27.50 10.91
N ASP A 379 -11.12 27.88 11.24
CA ASP A 379 -12.25 27.86 10.31
C ASP A 379 -12.31 29.11 9.41
N LEU A 380 -13.03 29.00 8.28
CA LEU A 380 -13.25 30.15 7.42
C LEU A 380 -14.10 31.19 8.16
N PRO A 381 -13.82 32.49 8.02
CA PRO A 381 -14.63 33.55 8.62
C PRO A 381 -16.11 33.42 8.22
N GLU A 382 -17.04 33.78 9.12
CA GLU A 382 -18.48 33.67 8.85
C GLU A 382 -18.93 34.48 7.63
N SER A 383 -18.22 35.57 7.31
CA SER A 383 -18.43 36.39 6.10
C SER A 383 -18.34 35.60 4.79
N TYR A 384 -17.59 34.49 4.76
CA TYR A 384 -17.47 33.58 3.61
C TYR A 384 -18.72 32.71 3.42
N PHE A 385 -19.68 32.75 4.35
CA PHE A 385 -20.92 32.01 4.31
C PHE A 385 -22.12 32.96 4.31
N ARG A 386 -22.84 33.02 3.19
CA ARG A 386 -24.11 33.75 3.10
C ARG A 386 -25.27 32.76 3.00
N LEU A 387 -25.29 31.82 3.94
CA LEU A 387 -26.28 30.75 3.94
C LEU A 387 -27.66 31.29 4.29
N PRO A 388 -28.73 30.75 3.69
CA PRO A 388 -30.09 31.06 4.13
C PRO A 388 -30.28 30.60 5.58
N GLU A 389 -31.23 31.24 6.27
CA GLU A 389 -31.59 30.94 7.66
C GLU A 389 -31.78 29.43 7.91
N LYS A 390 -31.43 28.99 9.13
CA LYS A 390 -31.61 27.60 9.52
C LYS A 390 -33.08 27.23 9.54
N LYS A 391 -33.45 26.37 8.58
CA LYS A 391 -34.75 25.70 8.55
C LYS A 391 -35.06 25.07 9.91
N ILE A 392 -36.28 25.27 10.36
CA ILE A 392 -36.79 24.78 11.65
C ILE A 392 -37.01 23.27 11.52
N LEU A 393 -36.84 22.49 12.60
CA LEU A 393 -37.19 21.06 12.56
C LEU A 393 -38.69 20.90 12.28
N LEU A 394 -39.06 19.92 11.45
CA LEU A 394 -40.47 19.59 11.25
C LEU A 394 -41.07 19.13 12.59
N PRO A 395 -42.18 19.73 13.06
CA PRO A 395 -42.82 19.30 14.29
C PRO A 395 -43.34 17.86 14.17
N LEU A 396 -43.52 17.19 15.31
CA LEU A 396 -44.02 15.81 15.34
C LEU A 396 -45.52 15.75 15.01
N THR A 397 -46.25 16.81 15.31
CA THR A 397 -47.70 16.90 15.12
C THR A 397 -48.05 17.94 14.04
N PRO A 398 -49.01 17.66 13.14
CA PRO A 398 -49.40 18.64 12.11
C PRO A 398 -49.99 19.94 12.69
N GLN A 399 -50.52 19.90 13.91
CA GLN A 399 -51.10 21.04 14.61
C GLN A 399 -50.06 22.11 14.94
N GLU A 400 -48.80 21.72 15.11
CA GLU A 400 -47.68 22.63 15.37
C GLU A 400 -47.09 23.25 14.08
N LEU A 401 -47.54 22.84 12.90
CA LEU A 401 -47.12 23.46 11.65
C LEU A 401 -47.54 24.92 11.58
N ASN A 402 -46.77 25.69 10.80
CA ASN A 402 -47.11 27.04 10.38
C ASN A 402 -48.50 27.01 9.71
N HIS A 403 -49.32 28.03 9.98
CA HIS A 403 -50.69 28.16 9.49
C HIS A 403 -50.82 27.91 7.98
N LYS A 404 -49.80 28.27 7.19
CA LYS A 404 -49.71 28.00 5.73
C LYS A 404 -49.86 26.51 5.40
N TYR A 405 -49.26 25.62 6.19
CA TYR A 405 -49.25 24.18 5.94
C TYR A 405 -50.28 23.42 6.77
N ARG A 406 -50.67 23.95 7.93
CA ARG A 406 -51.57 23.29 8.89
C ARG A 406 -52.89 22.83 8.26
N ALA A 407 -53.46 23.62 7.35
CA ALA A 407 -54.73 23.29 6.69
C ALA A 407 -54.65 22.11 5.70
N MET A 408 -53.44 21.67 5.32
CA MET A 408 -53.24 20.55 4.38
C MET A 408 -53.17 19.19 5.07
N PHE A 409 -53.13 19.15 6.41
CA PHE A 409 -52.88 17.94 7.18
C PHE A 409 -54.02 17.62 8.17
N PRO A 410 -54.29 16.32 8.43
CA PRO A 410 -53.64 15.14 7.86
C PRO A 410 -53.99 14.94 6.38
N ILE A 411 -53.00 14.60 5.55
CA ILE A 411 -53.17 14.52 4.10
C ILE A 411 -53.71 13.14 3.70
N ASP A 412 -54.75 13.16 2.87
CA ASP A 412 -55.24 11.98 2.16
C ASP A 412 -54.55 11.89 0.80
N LEU A 413 -53.57 11.02 0.66
CA LEU A 413 -52.85 10.83 -0.60
C LEU A 413 -53.74 10.36 -1.75
N THR A 414 -54.89 9.72 -1.47
CA THR A 414 -55.83 9.29 -2.51
C THR A 414 -56.79 10.38 -2.97
N ARG A 415 -57.02 11.40 -2.13
CA ARG A 415 -57.87 12.56 -2.51
C ARG A 415 -57.07 13.78 -2.92
N SER A 416 -55.81 13.87 -2.48
CA SER A 416 -54.87 14.92 -2.85
C SER A 416 -54.48 14.76 -4.33
N ASN A 417 -54.56 15.85 -5.07
CA ASN A 417 -53.97 15.93 -6.42
C ASN A 417 -52.44 16.14 -6.39
N LYS A 418 -51.84 16.28 -5.20
CA LYS A 418 -50.39 16.44 -5.00
C LYS A 418 -49.73 15.11 -4.68
N SER A 419 -48.58 14.88 -5.30
CA SER A 419 -47.67 13.80 -4.99
C SER A 419 -46.96 14.02 -3.64
N ILE A 420 -46.48 12.92 -3.03
CA ILE A 420 -45.65 12.96 -1.81
C ILE A 420 -44.42 13.86 -2.01
N LYS A 421 -43.85 13.87 -3.21
CA LYS A 421 -42.68 14.68 -3.55
C LYS A 421 -42.99 16.17 -3.46
N GLU A 422 -44.09 16.61 -4.06
CA GLU A 422 -44.51 18.02 -4.01
C GLU A 422 -44.82 18.47 -2.58
N ILE A 423 -45.49 17.63 -1.79
CA ILE A 423 -45.76 17.91 -0.37
C ILE A 423 -44.44 18.03 0.41
N SER A 424 -43.50 17.11 0.17
CA SER A 424 -42.17 17.16 0.76
C SER A 424 -41.42 18.44 0.37
N ASP A 425 -41.46 18.83 -0.90
CA ASP A 425 -40.79 20.04 -1.40
C ASP A 425 -41.40 21.30 -0.77
N MET A 426 -42.73 21.38 -0.66
CA MET A 426 -43.43 22.47 0.03
C MET A 426 -43.05 22.59 1.51
N LEU A 427 -43.01 21.47 2.24
CA LEU A 427 -42.58 21.47 3.65
C LEU A 427 -41.08 21.83 3.77
N ARG A 428 -40.25 21.38 2.82
CA ARG A 428 -38.82 21.66 2.78
C ARG A 428 -38.51 23.14 2.52
N GLU A 429 -39.45 23.98 2.09
CA GLU A 429 -39.25 25.44 2.04
C GLU A 429 -38.89 25.99 3.43
N THR A 430 -39.66 25.58 4.45
CA THR A 430 -39.56 26.14 5.82
C THR A 430 -38.86 25.17 6.79
N TYR A 431 -39.07 23.86 6.61
CA TYR A 431 -38.69 22.85 7.57
C TYR A 431 -37.53 21.95 7.11
N PHE A 432 -36.78 21.43 8.08
CA PHE A 432 -35.79 20.39 7.89
C PHE A 432 -36.31 19.06 8.44
N PHE A 433 -36.34 18.03 7.59
CA PHE A 433 -36.70 16.67 7.96
C PHE A 433 -36.12 15.65 6.98
N LYS A 434 -35.89 14.43 7.50
CA LYS A 434 -35.51 13.26 6.68
C LYS A 434 -36.75 12.54 6.15
N PHE A 435 -37.72 12.32 7.03
CA PHE A 435 -39.01 11.67 6.74
C PHE A 435 -40.16 12.51 7.31
N ILE A 436 -41.34 12.41 6.69
CA ILE A 436 -42.57 13.01 7.20
C ILE A 436 -43.18 12.02 8.21
N PRO A 437 -43.50 12.43 9.46
CA PRO A 437 -44.13 11.55 10.44
C PRO A 437 -45.46 10.97 9.94
N ASN A 438 -45.80 9.76 10.39
CA ASN A 438 -47.04 9.07 9.97
C ASN A 438 -48.32 9.84 10.36
N ASP A 439 -48.26 10.68 11.40
CA ASP A 439 -49.40 11.49 11.87
C ASP A 439 -49.79 12.59 10.88
N PHE A 440 -48.93 12.86 9.89
CA PHE A 440 -49.24 13.77 8.80
C PHE A 440 -50.10 13.09 7.73
N PHE A 441 -50.27 11.77 7.74
CA PHE A 441 -51.06 11.05 6.75
C PHE A 441 -52.31 10.47 7.38
N ILE A 442 -53.42 10.47 6.64
CA ILE A 442 -54.60 9.71 7.05
C ILE A 442 -54.25 8.22 6.97
N GLN A 443 -54.11 7.58 8.14
CA GLN A 443 -53.84 6.16 8.21
C GLN A 443 -55.10 5.38 7.82
N LYS A 444 -55.02 4.67 6.69
CA LYS A 444 -56.10 3.77 6.28
C LYS A 444 -56.14 2.56 7.23
N PRO A 445 -57.30 2.22 7.82
CA PRO A 445 -57.43 1.01 8.61
C PRO A 445 -57.03 -0.21 7.78
N ARG A 446 -56.40 -1.20 8.43
CA ARG A 446 -56.15 -2.50 7.77
C ARG A 446 -57.48 -3.13 7.40
N LEU A 447 -57.56 -3.75 6.22
CA LEU A 447 -58.73 -4.52 5.83
C LEU A 447 -58.99 -5.63 6.87
N SER A 448 -60.18 -5.63 7.46
CA SER A 448 -60.57 -6.61 8.47
C SER A 448 -60.61 -8.02 7.87
N ARG A 449 -60.20 -9.03 8.66
CA ARG A 449 -60.39 -10.45 8.31
C ARG A 449 -61.85 -10.87 8.42
N ASP A 450 -62.57 -10.26 9.35
CA ASP A 450 -64.01 -10.45 9.50
C ASP A 450 -64.73 -9.60 8.45
N VAL A 451 -65.30 -10.31 7.48
CA VAL A 451 -66.05 -9.76 6.34
C VAL A 451 -67.17 -8.83 6.79
N LYS A 452 -67.80 -9.12 7.94
CA LYS A 452 -68.92 -8.30 8.47
C LYS A 452 -68.48 -6.92 8.94
N ARG A 453 -67.17 -6.72 9.17
CA ARG A 453 -66.58 -5.44 9.58
C ARG A 453 -66.06 -4.61 8.41
N ILE A 454 -66.09 -5.15 7.20
CA ILE A 454 -65.68 -4.43 5.99
C ILE A 454 -66.84 -3.50 5.61
N ASN A 455 -66.66 -2.20 5.81
CA ASN A 455 -67.62 -1.18 5.44
C ASN A 455 -67.40 -0.76 3.98
N THR A 456 -68.36 -1.11 3.12
CA THR A 456 -68.45 -0.76 1.69
C THR A 456 -69.80 -0.08 1.41
N GLN A 457 -69.83 0.86 0.48
CA GLN A 457 -71.01 1.44 -0.14
C GLN A 457 -71.83 0.38 -0.88
N SER A 458 -71.17 -0.53 -1.59
CA SER A 458 -71.82 -1.62 -2.32
C SER A 458 -71.96 -2.88 -1.43
N LYS A 459 -73.02 -3.67 -1.66
CA LYS A 459 -73.20 -4.99 -1.02
C LYS A 459 -72.52 -6.05 -1.85
N TYR A 460 -71.58 -6.77 -1.25
CA TYR A 460 -70.81 -7.86 -1.87
C TYR A 460 -71.13 -9.20 -1.21
N ASN A 461 -71.17 -10.27 -2.00
CA ASN A 461 -71.27 -11.64 -1.49
C ASN A 461 -69.85 -12.22 -1.37
N PHE A 462 -69.51 -12.71 -0.18
CA PHE A 462 -68.18 -13.26 0.11
C PHE A 462 -68.22 -14.79 0.28
N PRO A 463 -67.21 -15.54 -0.20
CA PRO A 463 -66.05 -15.03 -0.93
C PRO A 463 -66.43 -14.56 -2.35
N ILE A 464 -65.81 -13.48 -2.83
CA ILE A 464 -66.11 -12.92 -4.16
C ILE A 464 -65.51 -13.85 -5.23
N GLU A 465 -66.39 -14.47 -6.02
CA GLU A 465 -66.03 -15.38 -7.12
C GLU A 465 -66.04 -14.69 -8.50
N ASP A 466 -66.84 -13.63 -8.68
CA ASP A 466 -66.93 -12.92 -9.97
C ASP A 466 -65.80 -11.90 -10.16
N LYS A 467 -65.17 -11.93 -11.35
CA LYS A 467 -64.02 -11.07 -11.68
C LYS A 467 -64.38 -9.58 -11.73
N LYS A 468 -65.57 -9.22 -12.25
CA LYS A 468 -65.98 -7.81 -12.37
C LYS A 468 -66.36 -7.24 -11.01
N GLU A 469 -67.02 -8.04 -10.18
CA GLU A 469 -67.33 -7.71 -8.79
C GLU A 469 -66.06 -7.54 -7.96
N ALA A 470 -65.06 -8.41 -8.13
CA ALA A 470 -63.76 -8.31 -7.47
C ALA A 470 -63.00 -7.01 -7.81
N ILE A 471 -63.01 -6.58 -9.09
CA ILE A 471 -62.39 -5.32 -9.51
C ILE A 471 -63.08 -4.13 -8.84
N ARG A 472 -64.43 -4.08 -8.87
CA ARG A 472 -65.20 -3.01 -8.23
C ARG A 472 -64.97 -2.98 -6.72
N PHE A 473 -64.93 -4.14 -6.07
CA PHE A 473 -64.63 -4.23 -4.65
C PHE A 473 -63.25 -3.65 -4.33
N ILE A 474 -62.21 -4.04 -5.10
CA ILE A 474 -60.84 -3.50 -4.95
C ILE A 474 -60.80 -1.99 -5.11
N GLU A 475 -61.44 -1.44 -6.15
CA GLU A 475 -61.51 0.01 -6.39
C GLU A 475 -62.14 0.74 -5.19
N GLU A 476 -63.21 0.16 -4.63
CA GLU A 476 -63.92 0.74 -3.49
C GLU A 476 -63.09 0.68 -2.19
N ILE A 477 -62.48 -0.47 -1.88
CA ILE A 477 -61.67 -0.61 -0.66
C ILE A 477 -60.32 0.10 -0.75
N LEU A 478 -59.80 0.38 -1.96
CA LEU A 478 -58.55 1.13 -2.17
C LEU A 478 -58.64 2.56 -1.63
N ALA A 479 -59.83 3.17 -1.64
CA ALA A 479 -60.04 4.48 -1.03
C ALA A 479 -59.97 4.42 0.51
N GLY A 480 -60.52 3.38 1.13
CA GLY A 480 -60.74 3.33 2.58
C GLY A 480 -59.80 2.45 3.41
N TYR A 481 -59.11 1.47 2.80
CA TYR A 481 -58.38 0.42 3.52
C TYR A 481 -56.95 0.24 3.02
N ASN A 482 -56.11 -0.32 3.90
CA ASN A 482 -54.79 -0.84 3.56
C ASN A 482 -54.86 -2.37 3.44
N PHE A 483 -54.46 -2.93 2.29
CA PHE A 483 -54.51 -4.37 2.02
C PHE A 483 -53.38 -4.80 1.07
N THR A 484 -53.11 -6.12 1.06
CA THR A 484 -52.14 -6.77 0.15
C THR A 484 -52.89 -7.65 -0.83
N ILE A 485 -52.38 -7.77 -2.07
CA ILE A 485 -52.92 -8.68 -3.08
C ILE A 485 -51.95 -9.87 -3.23
N PRO A 486 -52.43 -11.14 -3.24
CA PRO A 486 -53.84 -11.55 -3.21
C PRO A 486 -54.51 -11.30 -1.85
N LEU A 487 -55.81 -11.00 -1.90
CA LEU A 487 -56.65 -10.88 -0.71
C LEU A 487 -56.86 -12.26 -0.07
N LEU A 488 -57.32 -12.31 1.18
CA LEU A 488 -57.62 -13.56 1.87
C LEU A 488 -58.74 -14.32 1.13
N SER A 489 -58.64 -15.66 1.09
CA SER A 489 -59.61 -16.53 0.42
C SER A 489 -61.05 -16.37 0.90
N ASP A 490 -61.21 -16.00 2.18
CA ASP A 490 -62.52 -15.75 2.80
C ASP A 490 -63.18 -14.47 2.26
N ILE A 491 -62.38 -13.58 1.68
CA ILE A 491 -62.81 -12.33 1.06
C ILE A 491 -62.93 -12.52 -0.46
N MET A 492 -61.97 -13.20 -1.08
CA MET A 492 -61.89 -13.29 -2.54
C MET A 492 -61.21 -14.58 -2.98
N THR A 493 -61.92 -15.40 -3.76
CA THR A 493 -61.42 -16.66 -4.33
C THR A 493 -60.72 -16.45 -5.66
N ILE A 494 -61.15 -15.45 -6.43
CA ILE A 494 -60.53 -15.10 -7.71
C ILE A 494 -59.29 -14.23 -7.51
N ASN A 495 -58.23 -14.41 -8.31
CA ASN A 495 -57.12 -13.46 -8.37
C ASN A 495 -57.42 -12.45 -9.48
N PRO A 496 -57.92 -11.24 -9.15
CA PRO A 496 -58.35 -10.26 -10.17
C PRO A 496 -57.15 -9.68 -10.94
N ILE A 497 -55.94 -9.80 -10.39
CA ILE A 497 -54.71 -9.56 -11.11
C ILE A 497 -54.30 -10.89 -11.74
N GLU A 498 -55.01 -11.30 -12.80
CA GLU A 498 -54.40 -12.12 -13.85
C GLU A 498 -53.23 -11.30 -14.39
N LYS A 499 -52.07 -11.40 -13.73
CA LYS A 499 -50.83 -11.01 -14.37
C LYS A 499 -50.82 -11.80 -15.68
N PRO A 500 -50.64 -11.15 -16.85
CA PRO A 500 -50.45 -11.91 -18.07
C PRO A 500 -49.39 -12.96 -17.75
N GLU A 501 -49.61 -14.22 -18.14
CA GLU A 501 -48.57 -15.23 -18.05
C GLU A 501 -47.31 -14.57 -18.59
N LEU A 502 -46.30 -14.42 -17.73
CA LEU A 502 -45.02 -13.87 -18.17
C LEU A 502 -44.68 -14.68 -19.43
N PRO A 503 -44.42 -14.03 -20.59
CA PRO A 503 -44.16 -14.75 -21.82
C PRO A 503 -43.15 -15.86 -21.49
N PRO A 504 -43.47 -17.13 -21.77
CA PRO A 504 -42.70 -18.27 -21.30
C PRO A 504 -41.27 -18.02 -21.70
N LEU A 505 -40.43 -17.76 -20.69
CA LEU A 505 -39.03 -17.30 -20.79
C LEU A 505 -38.45 -17.48 -22.19
N TYR A 506 -38.67 -16.49 -23.07
CA TYR A 506 -37.99 -16.42 -24.35
C TYR A 506 -36.52 -16.14 -24.00
N TYR A 507 -35.70 -17.20 -24.10
CA TYR A 507 -34.23 -17.22 -24.15
C TYR A 507 -33.45 -16.73 -22.92
N PHE A 508 -33.33 -17.60 -21.90
CA PHE A 508 -32.06 -17.75 -21.16
C PHE A 508 -31.38 -19.12 -21.42
N HIS A 509 -31.88 -19.89 -22.38
CA HIS A 509 -31.26 -21.11 -22.87
C HIS A 509 -30.83 -20.94 -24.32
N GLN A 510 -29.83 -20.07 -24.52
CA GLN A 510 -28.86 -20.08 -25.62
C GLN A 510 -27.98 -18.84 -25.43
N ILE A 511 -27.15 -18.85 -24.39
CA ILE A 511 -25.84 -18.24 -24.57
C ILE A 511 -25.10 -19.26 -25.45
N PRO A 512 -24.70 -18.92 -26.68
CA PRO A 512 -23.88 -19.81 -27.48
C PRO A 512 -22.61 -20.14 -26.68
N ASP A 513 -22.22 -21.42 -26.62
CA ASP A 513 -20.99 -21.84 -25.93
C ASP A 513 -19.71 -21.12 -26.44
N THR A 514 -19.80 -20.43 -27.58
CA THR A 514 -18.75 -19.61 -28.17
C THR A 514 -18.52 -18.27 -27.46
N TRP A 515 -19.37 -17.86 -26.51
CA TRP A 515 -19.21 -16.61 -25.75
C TRP A 515 -18.61 -16.79 -24.34
N VAL A 516 -18.21 -18.01 -23.98
CA VAL A 516 -17.38 -18.29 -22.80
C VAL A 516 -16.04 -18.87 -23.24
N GLU A 517 -15.25 -18.07 -23.95
CA GLU A 517 -13.84 -18.38 -24.17
C GLU A 517 -13.00 -17.80 -23.03
N ILE A 518 -13.01 -18.49 -21.89
CA ILE A 518 -11.96 -18.33 -20.87
C ILE A 518 -10.80 -19.24 -21.29
N GLN A 519 -9.66 -18.64 -21.63
CA GLN A 519 -8.39 -19.33 -21.81
C GLN A 519 -8.05 -20.18 -20.57
N LYS A 520 -8.36 -21.48 -20.61
CA LYS A 520 -8.01 -22.42 -19.53
C LYS A 520 -6.59 -22.94 -19.72
N LYS A 521 -5.70 -22.51 -18.82
CA LYS A 521 -4.46 -23.21 -18.49
C LYS A 521 -4.78 -24.65 -18.07
N SER A 522 -4.09 -25.60 -18.68
CA SER A 522 -4.21 -27.04 -18.43
C SER A 522 -3.79 -27.42 -17.01
N LYS A 523 -4.64 -28.18 -16.31
CA LYS A 523 -4.26 -29.05 -15.19
C LYS A 523 -4.28 -30.50 -15.69
N PRO A 524 -3.27 -31.33 -15.40
CA PRO A 524 -3.37 -32.75 -15.68
C PRO A 524 -4.17 -33.46 -14.57
N ILE A 525 -5.33 -33.98 -14.98
CA ILE A 525 -5.84 -35.35 -14.82
C ILE A 525 -5.37 -36.10 -13.55
N ARG A 526 -6.30 -36.28 -12.61
CA ARG A 526 -6.34 -37.43 -11.70
C ARG A 526 -7.07 -38.56 -12.41
N ARG A 527 -6.41 -39.71 -12.61
CA ARG A 527 -7.06 -41.00 -12.85
C ARG A 527 -7.31 -41.68 -11.51
N SER A 528 -8.56 -42.05 -11.27
CA SER A 528 -9.02 -42.99 -10.27
C SER A 528 -8.74 -44.44 -10.72
N ARG A 529 -8.35 -45.31 -9.78
CA ARG A 529 -8.62 -46.75 -9.88
C ARG A 529 -8.77 -47.37 -8.49
N ARG A 530 -9.91 -48.00 -8.29
CA ARG A 530 -10.29 -48.85 -7.14
C ARG A 530 -9.53 -50.18 -7.15
N GLU A 531 -9.33 -50.69 -5.93
CA GLU A 531 -9.39 -52.09 -5.45
C GLU A 531 -8.66 -53.22 -6.20
N LEU A 532 -7.78 -53.92 -5.47
CA LEU A 532 -7.78 -55.39 -5.32
C LEU A 532 -6.91 -55.85 -4.13
N LYS A 533 -7.54 -56.69 -3.30
CA LYS A 533 -7.12 -57.63 -2.23
C LYS A 533 -5.64 -58.04 -2.08
N GLY A 534 -5.24 -58.32 -0.83
CA GLY A 534 -4.29 -59.41 -0.50
C GLY A 534 -3.58 -59.30 0.86
N ASN A 535 -4.03 -60.10 1.84
CA ASN A 535 -3.44 -60.55 3.12
C ASN A 535 -1.93 -60.35 3.38
N GLU A 536 -1.54 -60.01 4.62
CA GLU A 536 -0.92 -60.97 5.55
C GLU A 536 -0.75 -60.40 6.98
N ASP A 537 -0.56 -61.33 7.90
CA ASP A 537 -0.89 -61.37 9.33
C ASP A 537 0.04 -60.63 10.31
N ARG A 538 -0.54 -60.33 11.48
CA ARG A 538 -0.04 -60.45 12.88
C ARG A 538 1.40 -60.02 13.20
N TYR A 539 1.54 -59.16 14.21
CA TYR A 539 1.68 -59.60 15.61
C TYR A 539 1.49 -58.42 16.57
N ALA A 540 0.56 -58.58 17.50
CA ALA A 540 0.50 -57.84 18.74
C ALA A 540 1.39 -58.52 19.78
N ARG A 541 2.09 -57.72 20.60
CA ARG A 541 2.30 -57.96 22.03
C ARG A 541 2.68 -56.63 22.69
N GLN A 542 1.78 -56.12 23.53
CA GLN A 542 2.10 -55.29 24.68
C GLN A 542 2.61 -56.19 25.82
N PRO A 543 3.21 -55.64 26.90
CA PRO A 543 3.61 -54.26 27.13
C PRO A 543 5.08 -53.98 26.78
#